data_AF-C0VN09-F1
#
_entry.id   AF-C0VN09-F1
#
_cell.length_a   1.000
_cell.length_b   1.000
_cell.length_c   1.000
_cell.angle_alpha   90.00
_cell.angle_beta   90.00
_cell.angle_gamma   90.00
#
_symmetry.space_group_name_H-M   'P 1'
#
loop_
_entity.id
_entity.type
_entity.pdbx_description
1 polymer ?
#
loop_
_entity_poly.entity_id
_entity_poly.type
_entity_poly.pdbx_seq_one_letter_code
_entity_poly.pdbx_strand_id
1 'polypeptide(L)'
;MEKYLYILFLVVGFGLGYLVADFKQIIPSSAPLDKHAKSTSMVVNDLQAIVASVPSPITNSAASSIKTLSEQQREQVSKIIEHASEQQIDEYLNKAFPKQDFTAIQNKKLFAQRALEELSSHNDQQTLSGRLVLGRTPVMPQISEDLSQIHSNQSIFAHFDTLGKFPADEQIFIRWLNRDTGEVLMFTPRKITQDVSQNWVSAAPPTGWQIGTYDVKVYQMHDQLKPIAQASYRIVEIL
;
A
#
# COMPACT_ATOMS: atom_id res chain seq x y z
N MET A 1 -12.70 -16.40 -13.21
CA MET A 1 -13.29 -15.76 -12.02
C MET A 1 -12.21 -15.35 -11.02
N GLU A 2 -11.32 -16.25 -10.62
CA GLU A 2 -10.25 -15.97 -9.63
C GLU A 2 -9.29 -14.84 -10.06
N LYS A 3 -8.87 -14.78 -11.33
CA LYS A 3 -7.78 -13.89 -11.82
C LYS A 3 -8.03 -12.38 -11.67
N TYR A 4 -9.26 -11.89 -11.69
CA TYR A 4 -9.54 -10.43 -11.65
C TYR A 4 -9.75 -9.87 -10.27
N LEU A 5 -10.09 -10.75 -9.36
CA LEU A 5 -10.14 -10.41 -7.97
C LEU A 5 -8.78 -10.64 -7.30
N TYR A 6 -7.97 -11.55 -7.87
CA TYR A 6 -6.52 -11.41 -7.85
C TYR A 6 -6.11 -10.02 -8.34
N ILE A 7 -6.56 -9.49 -9.48
CA ILE A 7 -6.22 -8.11 -9.93
C ILE A 7 -6.69 -7.01 -8.96
N LEU A 8 -7.83 -7.13 -8.27
CA LEU A 8 -8.20 -6.19 -7.20
C LEU A 8 -7.20 -6.25 -6.05
N PHE A 9 -6.90 -7.43 -5.54
CA PHE A 9 -5.92 -7.63 -4.47
C PHE A 9 -4.47 -7.58 -4.96
N LEU A 10 -4.26 -7.53 -6.28
CA LEU A 10 -3.02 -7.24 -6.95
C LEU A 10 -2.88 -5.75 -7.26
N VAL A 11 -3.96 -4.99 -7.35
CA VAL A 11 -3.89 -3.53 -7.50
C VAL A 11 -3.88 -2.88 -6.12
N VAL A 12 -4.58 -3.49 -5.16
CA VAL A 12 -4.53 -3.19 -3.72
C VAL A 12 -3.30 -3.82 -3.05
N GLY A 13 -2.68 -4.88 -3.62
CA GLY A 13 -1.54 -5.58 -3.01
C GLY A 13 -0.36 -5.98 -3.91
N PHE A 14 -0.29 -5.62 -5.19
CA PHE A 14 0.67 -6.30 -6.11
C PHE A 14 0.95 -5.63 -7.49
N GLY A 15 0.84 -4.33 -7.66
CA GLY A 15 1.81 -3.65 -8.52
C GLY A 15 2.85 -2.91 -7.67
N LEU A 16 2.92 -3.28 -6.39
CA LEU A 16 3.83 -2.76 -5.40
C LEU A 16 4.69 -3.91 -4.88
N GLY A 17 5.66 -4.28 -5.71
CA GLY A 17 6.92 -4.86 -5.25
C GLY A 17 6.85 -6.24 -4.58
N TYR A 18 6.60 -7.28 -5.36
CA TYR A 18 7.48 -8.45 -5.27
C TYR A 18 8.55 -8.36 -6.36
N LEU A 19 9.30 -7.26 -6.32
CA LEU A 19 10.66 -7.21 -6.76
C LEU A 19 11.44 -6.66 -5.59
N VAL A 20 12.50 -7.38 -5.23
CA VAL A 20 13.54 -6.97 -4.30
C VAL A 20 14.16 -5.68 -4.86
N ALA A 21 13.54 -4.53 -4.62
CA ALA A 21 14.37 -3.38 -4.29
C ALA A 21 14.98 -3.70 -2.93
N ASP A 22 16.21 -3.28 -2.73
CA ASP A 22 17.04 -3.58 -1.56
C ASP A 22 16.46 -2.88 -0.32
N PHE A 23 15.26 -3.30 0.10
CA PHE A 23 14.48 -2.73 1.19
C PHE A 23 14.98 -3.35 2.48
N LYS A 24 16.00 -2.73 3.06
CA LYS A 24 16.55 -3.13 4.36
C LYS A 24 15.57 -2.76 5.46
N GLN A 25 15.00 -3.75 6.13
CA GLN A 25 14.48 -3.64 7.49
C GLN A 25 15.31 -4.62 8.32
N ILE A 26 15.83 -4.19 9.47
CA ILE A 26 16.57 -5.10 10.36
C ILE A 26 15.53 -6.00 11.04
N ILE A 27 15.48 -7.26 10.63
CA ILE A 27 14.80 -8.33 11.36
C ILE A 27 15.76 -9.54 11.37
N PRO A 28 16.21 -10.03 12.54
CA PRO A 28 17.03 -11.23 12.62
C PRO A 28 16.24 -12.47 12.17
N SER A 29 16.92 -13.33 11.42
CA SER A 29 16.39 -14.47 10.68
C SER A 29 16.12 -15.70 11.56
N SER A 30 14.98 -16.36 11.34
CA SER A 30 14.82 -17.81 11.45
C SER A 30 13.69 -18.32 10.54
N ALA A 31 13.99 -19.35 9.74
CA ALA A 31 13.12 -20.06 8.78
C ALA A 31 12.45 -21.31 9.43
N PRO A 32 11.71 -22.23 8.75
CA PRO A 32 11.29 -22.33 7.33
C PRO A 32 9.80 -22.76 7.05
N LEU A 33 9.52 -23.00 5.76
CA LEU A 33 8.30 -23.34 4.98
C LEU A 33 7.36 -24.47 5.47
N ASP A 34 6.08 -24.43 5.03
CA ASP A 34 5.32 -25.61 4.59
C ASP A 34 4.20 -25.33 3.54
N LYS A 35 3.81 -26.36 2.76
CA LYS A 35 2.99 -26.35 1.51
C LYS A 35 1.61 -27.06 1.64
N HIS A 36 0.74 -26.82 0.61
CA HIS A 36 -0.51 -27.50 0.17
C HIS A 36 -1.83 -26.76 0.56
N ALA A 37 -2.94 -26.67 -0.22
CA ALA A 37 -3.55 -27.56 -1.23
C ALA A 37 -4.54 -26.85 -2.24
N LYS A 38 -5.31 -27.68 -2.98
CA LYS A 38 -6.07 -27.57 -4.27
C LYS A 38 -7.49 -26.92 -4.29
N SER A 39 -7.82 -26.25 -5.43
CA SER A 39 -9.01 -26.30 -6.36
C SER A 39 -10.49 -26.30 -5.89
N THR A 40 -11.38 -25.49 -6.53
CA THR A 40 -12.44 -25.90 -7.53
C THR A 40 -13.38 -24.74 -7.97
N SER A 41 -13.89 -24.86 -9.21
CA SER A 41 -14.59 -23.93 -10.12
C SER A 41 -16.14 -23.89 -10.01
N MET A 42 -16.80 -22.75 -10.31
CA MET A 42 -17.87 -22.64 -11.35
C MET A 42 -18.49 -21.22 -11.53
N VAL A 43 -19.15 -21.06 -12.70
CA VAL A 43 -20.08 -20.01 -13.18
C VAL A 43 -19.48 -18.90 -14.06
N VAL A 44 -19.55 -19.11 -15.37
CA VAL A 44 -19.14 -18.21 -16.46
C VAL A 44 -20.35 -18.08 -17.36
N ASN A 45 -20.85 -16.87 -17.64
CA ASN A 45 -21.39 -16.52 -18.97
C ASN A 45 -21.67 -15.02 -19.19
N ASP A 46 -21.89 -14.21 -18.16
CA ASP A 46 -22.17 -12.76 -18.37
C ASP A 46 -20.92 -11.86 -18.42
N LEU A 47 -19.73 -12.46 -18.25
CA LEU A 47 -18.46 -11.75 -18.09
C LEU A 47 -17.68 -11.54 -19.39
N GLN A 48 -18.09 -12.14 -20.51
CA GLN A 48 -17.31 -12.12 -21.76
C GLN A 48 -17.42 -10.79 -22.53
N ALA A 49 -18.52 -10.04 -22.39
CA ALA A 49 -18.71 -8.77 -23.10
C ALA A 49 -17.88 -7.61 -22.52
N ILE A 50 -17.45 -7.71 -21.26
CA ILE A 50 -16.63 -6.71 -20.55
C ILE A 50 -15.12 -6.90 -20.84
N VAL A 51 -14.74 -8.10 -21.34
CA VAL A 51 -13.34 -8.53 -21.58
C VAL A 51 -12.70 -7.82 -22.78
N ALA A 52 -13.48 -7.29 -23.71
CA ALA A 52 -12.94 -6.66 -24.92
C ALA A 52 -12.39 -5.23 -24.70
N SER A 53 -12.66 -4.59 -23.56
CA SER A 53 -12.35 -3.16 -23.34
C SER A 53 -11.19 -2.89 -22.37
N VAL A 54 -10.53 -3.93 -21.83
CA VAL A 54 -9.41 -3.78 -20.88
C VAL A 54 -8.11 -4.25 -21.53
N PRO A 55 -7.06 -3.42 -21.63
CA PRO A 55 -5.79 -3.84 -22.20
C PRO A 55 -5.18 -5.04 -21.45
N SER A 56 -4.78 -6.06 -22.20
CA SER A 56 -4.12 -7.26 -21.69
C SER A 56 -2.89 -6.95 -20.83
N PRO A 57 -2.59 -7.76 -19.79
CA PRO A 57 -1.34 -7.61 -19.04
C PRO A 57 -0.17 -7.97 -19.95
N ILE A 58 0.67 -6.97 -20.22
CA ILE A 58 1.88 -7.12 -21.04
C ILE A 58 2.87 -7.94 -20.22
N THR A 59 3.00 -9.22 -20.58
CA THR A 59 4.21 -10.00 -20.32
C THR A 59 5.33 -9.33 -21.08
N ASN A 60 6.12 -8.48 -20.43
CA ASN A 60 7.55 -8.25 -20.71
C ASN A 60 8.12 -7.19 -19.74
N SER A 61 9.27 -7.56 -19.18
CA SER A 61 10.24 -6.79 -18.39
C SER A 61 10.21 -5.26 -18.55
N ALA A 62 9.43 -4.59 -17.70
CA ALA A 62 9.63 -3.21 -17.25
C ALA A 62 8.83 -3.06 -15.94
N ALA A 63 9.41 -2.51 -14.88
CA ALA A 63 8.69 -2.28 -13.63
C ALA A 63 7.52 -1.34 -13.91
N SER A 64 6.31 -1.89 -14.01
CA SER A 64 5.10 -1.14 -14.31
C SER A 64 4.64 -0.41 -13.05
N SER A 65 4.93 0.89 -12.96
CA SER A 65 4.33 1.81 -12.00
C SER A 65 2.80 1.68 -12.00
N ILE A 66 2.18 1.37 -10.85
CA ILE A 66 0.71 1.41 -10.76
C ILE A 66 0.27 2.86 -10.70
N LYS A 67 -0.68 3.25 -11.53
CA LYS A 67 -1.44 4.48 -11.35
C LYS A 67 -2.71 4.23 -10.53
N THR A 68 -3.18 5.23 -9.81
CA THR A 68 -4.50 5.24 -9.18
C THR A 68 -5.56 4.77 -10.17
N LEU A 69 -6.54 4.04 -9.66
CA LEU A 69 -7.62 3.49 -10.46
C LEU A 69 -8.43 4.62 -11.12
N SER A 70 -8.83 4.42 -12.38
CA SER A 70 -9.82 5.29 -13.01
C SER A 70 -11.18 5.15 -12.35
N GLU A 71 -12.07 6.13 -12.49
CA GLU A 71 -13.43 6.08 -11.91
C GLU A 71 -14.19 4.81 -12.31
N GLN A 72 -14.11 4.40 -13.58
CA GLN A 72 -14.74 3.17 -14.04
C GLN A 72 -14.15 1.92 -13.35
N GLN A 73 -12.83 1.87 -13.17
CA GLN A 73 -12.18 0.76 -12.47
C GLN A 73 -12.56 0.74 -10.98
N ARG A 74 -12.62 1.92 -10.34
CA ARG A 74 -13.06 2.06 -8.94
C ARG A 74 -14.49 1.57 -8.77
N GLU A 75 -15.40 1.94 -9.67
CA GLU A 75 -16.80 1.51 -9.61
C GLU A 75 -16.93 -0.02 -9.79
N GLN A 76 -16.18 -0.60 -10.74
CA GLN A 76 -16.15 -2.06 -10.93
C GLN A 76 -15.64 -2.78 -9.68
N VAL A 77 -14.58 -2.27 -9.08
CA VAL A 77 -14.00 -2.81 -7.85
C VAL A 77 -14.96 -2.67 -6.67
N SER A 78 -15.60 -1.52 -6.52
CA SER A 78 -16.59 -1.26 -5.48
C SER A 78 -17.74 -2.27 -5.55
N LYS A 79 -18.30 -2.51 -6.75
CA LYS A 79 -19.34 -3.53 -6.97
C LYS A 79 -18.87 -4.93 -6.58
N ILE A 80 -17.62 -5.29 -6.87
CA ILE A 80 -17.05 -6.58 -6.46
C ILE A 80 -17.01 -6.69 -4.94
N ILE A 81 -16.53 -5.67 -4.24
CA ILE A 81 -16.48 -5.64 -2.77
C ILE A 81 -17.90 -5.73 -2.19
N GLU A 82 -18.87 -5.03 -2.78
CA GLU A 82 -20.28 -5.06 -2.37
C GLU A 82 -20.95 -6.42 -2.52
N HIS A 83 -20.57 -7.23 -3.51
CA HIS A 83 -21.16 -8.56 -3.73
C HIS A 83 -20.34 -9.70 -3.11
N ALA A 84 -19.09 -9.45 -2.74
CA ALA A 84 -18.26 -10.43 -2.06
C ALA A 84 -18.75 -10.69 -0.63
N SER A 85 -18.63 -11.96 -0.20
CA SER A 85 -18.78 -12.36 1.20
C SER A 85 -17.55 -11.94 2.03
N GLU A 86 -17.70 -11.85 3.34
CA GLU A 86 -16.56 -11.58 4.25
C GLU A 86 -15.44 -12.61 4.09
N GLN A 87 -15.79 -13.90 3.96
CA GLN A 87 -14.80 -14.96 3.73
C GLN A 87 -14.03 -14.76 2.43
N GLN A 88 -14.71 -14.35 1.36
CA GLN A 88 -14.06 -14.04 0.09
C GLN A 88 -13.05 -12.90 0.28
N ILE A 89 -13.47 -11.78 0.90
CA ILE A 89 -12.56 -10.65 1.17
C ILE A 89 -11.35 -11.06 2.02
N ASP A 90 -11.56 -11.90 3.05
CA ASP A 90 -10.49 -12.45 3.88
C ASP A 90 -9.48 -13.28 3.09
N GLU A 91 -9.94 -14.21 2.24
CA GLU A 91 -9.07 -15.01 1.38
C GLU A 91 -8.23 -14.12 0.46
N TYR A 92 -8.77 -12.99 0.03
CA TYR A 92 -8.08 -12.11 -0.89
C TYR A 92 -7.05 -11.23 -0.18
N LEU A 93 -7.36 -10.75 1.02
CA LEU A 93 -6.40 -10.07 1.89
C LEU A 93 -5.23 -11.00 2.21
N ASN A 94 -5.50 -12.25 2.59
CA ASN A 94 -4.48 -13.25 2.90
C ASN A 94 -3.63 -13.62 1.67
N LYS A 95 -4.22 -13.63 0.46
CA LYS A 95 -3.47 -13.83 -0.79
C LYS A 95 -2.58 -12.64 -1.13
N ALA A 96 -3.07 -11.41 -0.92
CA ALA A 96 -2.28 -10.20 -1.18
C ALA A 96 -1.13 -10.03 -0.19
N PHE A 97 -1.38 -10.34 1.08
CA PHE A 97 -0.48 -10.03 2.18
C PHE A 97 -0.27 -11.26 3.07
N PRO A 98 0.35 -12.34 2.54
CA PRO A 98 0.39 -13.65 3.20
C PRO A 98 1.17 -13.69 4.52
N LYS A 99 1.94 -12.64 4.83
CA LYS A 99 2.78 -12.54 6.04
C LYS A 99 2.17 -11.64 7.12
N GLN A 100 0.95 -11.17 6.90
CA GLN A 100 0.28 -10.16 7.71
C GLN A 100 -0.89 -10.76 8.45
N ASP A 101 -1.31 -10.06 9.50
CA ASP A 101 -2.37 -10.51 10.39
C ASP A 101 -3.58 -9.58 10.22
N PHE A 102 -4.70 -10.15 9.81
CA PHE A 102 -5.96 -9.45 9.61
C PHE A 102 -7.00 -9.79 10.69
N THR A 103 -6.60 -10.49 11.75
CA THR A 103 -7.52 -10.90 12.83
C THR A 103 -8.10 -9.72 13.60
N ALA A 104 -7.36 -8.61 13.70
CA ALA A 104 -7.83 -7.36 14.32
C ALA A 104 -8.91 -6.64 13.49
N ILE A 105 -9.10 -7.01 12.22
CA ILE A 105 -10.10 -6.44 11.32
C ILE A 105 -11.39 -7.28 11.41
N GLN A 106 -12.38 -6.76 12.11
CA GLN A 106 -13.68 -7.40 12.34
C GLN A 106 -14.57 -7.31 11.09
N ASN A 107 -14.53 -6.18 10.39
CA ASN A 107 -15.30 -5.93 9.17
C ASN A 107 -14.34 -5.72 7.99
N LYS A 108 -13.98 -6.81 7.31
CA LYS A 108 -12.97 -6.79 6.25
C LYS A 108 -13.50 -6.18 4.97
N LYS A 109 -14.81 -6.29 4.72
CA LYS A 109 -15.45 -5.60 3.60
C LYS A 109 -15.36 -4.09 3.75
N LEU A 110 -15.63 -3.57 4.94
CA LEU A 110 -15.48 -2.14 5.21
C LEU A 110 -14.03 -1.70 5.08
N PHE A 111 -13.08 -2.48 5.61
CA PHE A 111 -11.66 -2.22 5.40
C PHE A 111 -11.30 -2.14 3.91
N ALA A 112 -11.78 -3.08 3.09
CA ALA A 112 -11.54 -3.08 1.65
C ALA A 112 -12.15 -1.86 0.95
N GLN A 113 -13.36 -1.43 1.34
CA GLN A 113 -13.98 -0.20 0.84
C GLN A 113 -13.14 1.04 1.20
N ARG A 114 -12.69 1.14 2.46
CA ARG A 114 -11.81 2.24 2.90
C ARG A 114 -10.47 2.24 2.16
N ALA A 115 -9.86 1.07 1.96
CA ALA A 115 -8.63 0.95 1.22
C ALA A 115 -8.80 1.42 -0.24
N LEU A 116 -9.93 1.10 -0.87
CA LEU A 116 -10.26 1.60 -2.22
C LEU A 116 -10.43 3.12 -2.28
N GLU A 117 -11.06 3.71 -1.27
CA GLU A 117 -11.20 5.17 -1.14
C GLU A 117 -9.82 5.82 -0.99
N GLU A 118 -8.98 5.28 -0.11
CA GLU A 118 -7.66 5.86 0.18
C GLU A 118 -6.67 5.73 -0.98
N LEU A 119 -6.82 4.75 -1.88
CA LEU A 119 -5.96 4.60 -3.07
C LEU A 119 -5.95 5.83 -3.97
N SER A 120 -7.01 6.65 -3.93
CA SER A 120 -7.14 7.87 -4.76
C SER A 120 -7.26 9.15 -3.92
N SER A 121 -7.05 9.04 -2.60
CA SER A 121 -7.14 10.20 -1.71
C SER A 121 -5.84 10.99 -1.70
N HIS A 122 -5.98 12.29 -1.45
CA HIS A 122 -4.84 13.16 -1.15
C HIS A 122 -4.77 13.43 0.35
N ASN A 123 -3.58 13.78 0.83
CA ASN A 123 -3.45 14.27 2.20
C ASN A 123 -4.22 15.59 2.36
N ASP A 124 -4.93 15.70 3.48
CA ASP A 124 -5.74 16.86 3.85
C ASP A 124 -5.08 17.66 4.98
N GLN A 125 -5.77 18.66 5.51
CA GLN A 125 -5.31 19.44 6.66
C GLN A 125 -5.76 18.86 8.01
N GLN A 126 -6.14 17.57 8.05
CA GLN A 126 -6.60 16.94 9.28
C GLN A 126 -5.49 16.91 10.34
N THR A 127 -5.81 17.32 11.57
CA THR A 127 -4.93 17.10 12.71
C THR A 127 -5.02 15.63 13.13
N LEU A 128 -3.90 14.92 13.03
CA LEU A 128 -3.81 13.50 13.36
C LEU A 128 -3.14 13.28 14.72
N SER A 129 -3.30 12.09 15.27
CA SER A 129 -2.87 11.78 16.64
C SER A 129 -1.38 11.44 16.77
N GLY A 130 -0.77 10.97 15.68
CA GLY A 130 0.65 10.67 15.56
C GLY A 130 1.41 11.71 14.74
N ARG A 131 2.68 11.41 14.47
CA ARG A 131 3.61 12.28 13.77
C ARG A 131 4.27 11.53 12.62
N LEU A 132 4.45 12.21 11.48
CA LEU A 132 5.24 11.71 10.36
C LEU A 132 6.25 12.78 9.93
N VAL A 133 7.51 12.39 9.80
CA VAL A 133 8.59 13.25 9.29
C VAL A 133 9.38 12.51 8.22
N LEU A 134 9.86 13.27 7.24
CA LEU A 134 10.53 12.73 6.07
C LEU A 134 12.04 13.00 6.15
N GLY A 135 12.87 12.06 5.72
CA GLY A 135 14.31 12.22 5.71
C GLY A 135 15.01 11.34 4.69
N ARG A 136 16.31 11.57 4.50
CA ARG A 136 17.16 10.80 3.57
C ARG A 136 17.88 9.63 4.24
N THR A 137 17.75 9.51 5.56
CA THR A 137 18.44 8.49 6.35
C THR A 137 17.47 7.70 7.23
N PRO A 138 17.86 6.50 7.70
CA PRO A 138 17.13 5.73 8.71
C PRO A 138 17.09 6.37 10.11
N VAL A 139 17.70 7.54 10.33
CA VAL A 139 17.67 8.25 11.61
C VAL A 139 16.55 9.29 11.57
N MET A 140 15.62 9.22 12.52
CA MET A 140 14.46 10.12 12.55
C MET A 140 14.89 11.57 12.76
N PRO A 141 14.62 12.48 11.79
CA PRO A 141 14.96 13.88 11.96
C PRO A 141 13.96 14.59 12.89
N GLN A 142 14.38 15.70 13.48
CA GLN A 142 13.52 16.52 14.35
C GLN A 142 12.43 17.26 13.59
N ILE A 143 12.56 17.46 12.29
CA ILE A 143 11.55 18.01 11.38
C ILE A 143 11.76 17.34 10.02
N SER A 144 10.77 17.36 9.13
CA SER A 144 10.97 16.87 7.77
C SER A 144 12.12 17.63 7.09
N GLU A 145 13.03 16.88 6.49
CA GLU A 145 14.05 17.45 5.62
C GLU A 145 13.41 18.08 4.37
N ASP A 146 14.08 19.07 3.78
CA ASP A 146 13.71 19.56 2.45
C ASP A 146 14.08 18.50 1.41
N LEU A 147 13.09 17.95 0.71
CA LEU A 147 13.23 16.94 -0.34
C LEU A 147 13.01 17.51 -1.75
N SER A 148 13.17 18.82 -1.91
CA SER A 148 13.10 19.52 -3.19
C SER A 148 14.07 18.97 -4.24
N GLN A 149 15.28 18.61 -3.81
CA GLN A 149 16.32 18.02 -4.66
C GLN A 149 16.73 16.64 -4.14
N ILE A 150 16.69 15.64 -5.02
CA ILE A 150 17.05 14.26 -4.70
C ILE A 150 17.74 13.58 -5.89
N HIS A 151 18.54 12.55 -5.62
CA HIS A 151 19.03 11.69 -6.72
C HIS A 151 17.95 10.73 -7.19
N SER A 152 18.01 10.35 -8.47
CA SER A 152 17.00 9.50 -9.11
C SER A 152 16.63 8.24 -8.32
N ASN A 153 17.62 7.53 -7.75
CA ASN A 153 17.39 6.29 -6.98
C ASN A 153 17.59 6.46 -5.47
N GLN A 154 17.50 7.68 -4.95
CA GLN A 154 17.73 7.95 -3.53
C GLN A 154 16.60 7.38 -2.67
N SER A 155 16.93 6.64 -1.61
CA SER A 155 15.92 6.23 -0.63
C SER A 155 15.40 7.44 0.15
N ILE A 156 14.08 7.58 0.21
CA ILE A 156 13.40 8.51 1.10
C ILE A 156 12.75 7.70 2.22
N PHE A 157 12.92 8.16 3.45
CA PHE A 157 12.42 7.52 4.67
C PHE A 157 11.26 8.34 5.24
N ALA A 158 10.12 7.69 5.42
CA ALA A 158 9.00 8.22 6.19
C ALA A 158 9.06 7.65 7.60
N HIS A 159 9.51 8.47 8.53
CA HIS A 159 9.57 8.17 9.96
C HIS A 159 8.23 8.52 10.59
N PHE A 160 7.68 7.62 11.40
CA PHE A 160 6.43 7.87 12.08
C PHE A 160 6.50 7.44 13.55
N ASP A 161 5.77 8.20 14.36
CA ASP A 161 5.62 7.97 15.79
C ASP A 161 4.12 8.01 16.13
N THR A 162 3.65 6.94 16.77
CA THR A 162 2.27 6.79 17.24
C THR A 162 2.00 7.54 18.54
N LEU A 163 3.05 8.09 19.18
CA LEU A 163 3.05 8.82 20.44
C LEU A 163 2.39 8.03 21.59
N GLY A 164 2.51 6.70 21.56
CA GLY A 164 1.90 5.79 22.53
C GLY A 164 0.37 5.77 22.52
N LYS A 165 -0.27 6.38 21.51
CA LYS A 165 -1.73 6.42 21.38
C LYS A 165 -2.32 5.22 20.61
N PHE A 166 -1.45 4.34 20.13
CA PHE A 166 -1.81 3.13 19.40
C PHE A 166 -1.14 1.93 20.04
N PRO A 167 -1.85 0.80 20.19
CA PRO A 167 -1.30 -0.41 20.78
C PRO A 167 0.00 -0.81 20.09
N ALA A 168 1.00 -1.14 20.91
CA ALA A 168 2.38 -1.35 20.45
C ALA A 168 2.56 -2.67 19.66
N ASP A 169 1.54 -3.53 19.62
CA ASP A 169 1.49 -4.83 18.93
C ASP A 169 0.83 -4.78 17.53
N GLU A 170 0.46 -3.59 17.06
CA GLU A 170 -0.34 -3.45 15.85
C GLU A 170 0.49 -3.33 14.57
N GLN A 171 -0.01 -3.95 13.50
CA GLN A 171 0.40 -3.62 12.15
C GLN A 171 -0.17 -2.24 11.78
N ILE A 172 0.58 -1.48 11.00
CA ILE A 172 0.08 -0.29 10.34
C ILE A 172 -0.24 -0.60 8.88
N PHE A 173 -1.04 0.25 8.25
CA PHE A 173 -1.14 0.31 6.81
C PHE A 173 -0.52 1.61 6.31
N ILE A 174 0.19 1.59 5.19
CA ILE A 174 0.81 2.80 4.62
C ILE A 174 0.43 3.01 3.16
N ARG A 175 0.11 4.26 2.83
CA ARG A 175 0.00 4.79 1.47
C ARG A 175 1.15 5.76 1.20
N TRP A 176 1.78 5.60 0.05
CA TRP A 176 2.74 6.54 -0.53
C TRP A 176 2.40 6.69 -2.02
N LEU A 177 2.07 7.89 -2.46
CA LEU A 177 1.76 8.16 -3.87
C LEU A 177 2.37 9.46 -4.36
N ASN A 178 2.58 9.54 -5.67
CA ASN A 178 2.76 10.77 -6.40
C ASN A 178 1.37 11.36 -6.66
N ARG A 179 1.07 12.47 -6.01
CA ARG A 179 -0.21 13.18 -6.09
C ARG A 179 -0.49 13.66 -7.51
N ASP A 180 0.55 14.11 -8.21
CA ASP A 180 0.41 14.77 -9.49
C ASP A 180 0.13 13.76 -10.61
N THR A 181 0.69 12.55 -10.52
CA THR A 181 0.53 11.50 -11.54
C THR A 181 -0.46 10.40 -11.16
N GLY A 182 -0.84 10.34 -9.88
CA GLY A 182 -1.56 9.22 -9.29
C GLY A 182 -0.70 7.96 -9.18
N GLU A 183 0.61 8.01 -9.41
CA GLU A 183 1.45 6.83 -9.25
C GLU A 183 1.48 6.39 -7.77
N VAL A 184 1.16 5.14 -7.50
CA VAL A 184 1.23 4.56 -6.16
C VAL A 184 2.60 3.93 -6.00
N LEU A 185 3.36 4.39 -5.01
CA LEU A 185 4.71 3.93 -4.68
C LEU A 185 4.70 2.87 -3.57
N MET A 186 3.71 2.94 -2.68
CA MET A 186 3.50 1.95 -1.64
C MET A 186 2.04 1.99 -1.15
N PHE A 187 1.43 0.84 -0.95
CA PHE A 187 0.07 0.68 -0.45
C PHE A 187 -0.03 -0.70 0.20
N THR A 188 0.46 -0.80 1.44
CA THR A 188 0.70 -2.11 2.05
C THR A 188 0.68 -2.06 3.57
N PRO A 189 0.29 -3.15 4.25
CA PRO A 189 0.50 -3.34 5.67
C PRO A 189 1.99 -3.53 6.03
N ARG A 190 2.39 -3.02 7.20
CA ARG A 190 3.73 -3.15 7.76
C ARG A 190 3.66 -3.46 9.26
N LYS A 191 4.54 -4.36 9.70
CA LYS A 191 4.76 -4.59 11.13
C LYS A 191 5.58 -3.43 11.69
N ILE A 192 5.18 -2.95 12.86
CA ILE A 192 5.97 -2.00 13.65
C ILE A 192 6.76 -2.79 14.68
N THR A 193 7.92 -2.26 15.06
CA THR A 193 8.67 -2.80 16.19
C THR A 193 8.12 -2.15 17.46
N GLN A 194 7.81 -2.98 18.46
CA GLN A 194 7.30 -2.53 19.75
C GLN A 194 8.38 -1.73 20.50
N ASP A 195 7.95 -0.81 21.38
CA ASP A 195 8.80 -0.08 22.33
C ASP A 195 9.95 0.74 21.73
N VAL A 196 9.96 0.95 20.41
CA VAL A 196 10.82 1.93 19.75
C VAL A 196 10.01 3.15 19.35
N SER A 197 10.52 4.32 19.73
CA SER A 197 9.98 5.63 19.33
C SER A 197 10.21 5.96 17.85
N GLN A 198 10.89 5.08 17.11
CA GLN A 198 11.28 5.30 15.73
C GLN A 198 10.89 4.09 14.88
N ASN A 199 9.74 4.19 14.23
CA ASN A 199 9.40 3.30 13.13
C ASN A 199 9.55 4.09 11.83
N TRP A 200 10.06 3.44 10.80
CA TRP A 200 10.15 4.04 9.48
C TRP A 200 9.93 3.02 8.38
N VAL A 201 9.57 3.56 7.23
CA VAL A 201 9.46 2.87 5.96
C VAL A 201 10.22 3.68 4.93
N SER A 202 10.84 3.01 3.96
CA SER A 202 11.56 3.68 2.89
C SER A 202 11.02 3.33 1.52
N ALA A 203 11.13 4.27 0.60
CA ALA A 203 10.80 4.12 -0.81
C ALA A 203 11.98 4.56 -1.67
N ALA A 204 12.21 3.81 -2.75
CA ALA A 204 13.10 4.16 -3.85
C ALA A 204 12.51 3.52 -5.12
N PRO A 205 11.79 4.28 -5.96
CA PRO A 205 11.16 3.73 -7.16
C PRO A 205 12.21 3.09 -8.08
N PRO A 206 11.99 1.88 -8.63
CA PRO A 206 12.96 1.22 -9.52
C PRO A 206 13.27 2.00 -10.81
N THR A 207 12.30 2.80 -11.26
CA THR A 207 12.40 3.70 -12.43
C THR A 207 12.98 5.07 -12.08
N GLY A 208 13.32 5.27 -10.80
CA GLY A 208 13.72 6.55 -10.24
C GLY A 208 12.54 7.44 -9.86
N TRP A 209 12.82 8.45 -9.06
CA TRP A 209 11.85 9.47 -8.70
C TRP A 209 11.42 10.31 -9.90
N GLN A 210 10.24 10.93 -9.78
CA GLN A 210 9.72 11.90 -10.74
C GLN A 210 9.58 13.24 -10.03
N ILE A 211 9.64 14.33 -10.80
CA ILE A 211 9.28 15.65 -10.31
C ILE A 211 7.79 15.64 -9.98
N GLY A 212 7.41 16.16 -8.81
CA GLY A 212 6.02 16.23 -8.40
C GLY A 212 5.83 16.32 -6.89
N THR A 213 4.57 16.35 -6.49
CA THR A 213 4.13 16.32 -5.09
C THR A 213 3.84 14.89 -4.68
N TYR A 214 4.33 14.50 -3.51
CA TYR A 214 4.17 13.15 -2.97
C TYR A 214 3.49 13.20 -1.62
N ASP A 215 2.58 12.24 -1.42
CA ASP A 215 1.80 12.08 -0.20
C ASP A 215 2.11 10.76 0.48
N VAL A 216 2.45 10.84 1.76
CA VAL A 216 2.60 9.68 2.63
C VAL A 216 1.56 9.75 3.73
N LYS A 217 0.84 8.65 3.96
CA LYS A 217 -0.20 8.55 4.99
C LYS A 217 -0.14 7.17 5.64
N VAL A 218 -0.12 7.16 6.96
CA VAL A 218 -0.05 5.96 7.80
C VAL A 218 -1.39 5.82 8.51
N TYR A 219 -1.92 4.59 8.55
CA TYR A 219 -3.22 4.24 9.10
C TYR A 219 -3.08 3.11 10.12
N GLN A 220 -4.04 3.06 11.05
CA GLN A 220 -4.30 1.88 11.85
C GLN A 220 -4.85 0.77 10.96
N MET A 221 -4.38 -0.46 11.21
CA MET A 221 -4.85 -1.64 10.51
C MET A 221 -6.10 -2.23 11.20
N HIS A 222 -7.19 -1.49 11.12
CA HIS A 222 -8.52 -1.90 11.61
C HIS A 222 -9.59 -1.59 10.55
N ASP A 223 -10.85 -1.98 10.79
CA ASP A 223 -11.99 -1.82 9.88
C ASP A 223 -12.11 -0.47 9.17
N GLN A 224 -11.94 0.64 9.89
CA GLN A 224 -12.12 1.98 9.33
C GLN A 224 -10.87 2.57 8.65
N LEU A 225 -9.74 1.85 8.64
CA LEU A 225 -8.44 2.35 8.13
C LEU A 225 -8.13 3.78 8.62
N LYS A 226 -8.13 4.01 9.93
CA LYS A 226 -8.12 5.36 10.50
C LYS A 226 -6.72 5.96 10.38
N PRO A 227 -6.59 7.21 9.88
CA PRO A 227 -5.29 7.83 9.75
C PRO A 227 -4.64 8.13 11.11
N ILE A 228 -3.34 7.83 11.19
CA ILE A 228 -2.47 8.05 12.36
C ILE A 228 -1.61 9.29 12.15
N ALA A 229 -0.98 9.38 10.98
CA ALA A 229 -0.04 10.44 10.65
C ALA A 229 0.08 10.59 9.13
N GLN A 230 0.45 11.78 8.67
CA GLN A 230 0.63 12.07 7.25
C GLN A 230 1.68 13.15 7.06
N ALA A 231 2.36 13.12 5.91
CA ALA A 231 3.17 14.24 5.44
C ALA A 231 3.17 14.29 3.91
N SER A 232 3.44 15.47 3.38
CA SER A 232 3.60 15.70 1.95
C SER A 232 4.94 16.39 1.70
N TYR A 233 5.55 16.10 0.57
CA TYR A 233 6.77 16.76 0.11
C TYR A 233 6.72 16.96 -1.41
N ARG A 234 7.56 17.85 -1.92
CA ARG A 234 7.65 18.16 -3.34
C ARG A 234 9.07 17.95 -3.80
N ILE A 235 9.25 17.18 -4.86
CA ILE A 235 10.49 17.10 -5.62
C ILE A 235 10.37 18.08 -6.78
N VAL A 236 11.32 19.00 -6.89
CA VAL A 236 11.40 19.98 -7.98
C VAL A 236 12.53 19.67 -8.95
N GLU A 237 13.54 18.91 -8.52
CA GLU A 237 14.72 18.60 -9.30
C GLU A 237 15.26 17.21 -8.96
N ILE A 238 15.74 16.50 -9.98
CA ILE A 238 16.40 15.21 -9.87
C ILE A 238 17.86 15.38 -10.28
N LEU A 239 18.77 15.02 -9.38
CA LEU A 239 20.23 15.17 -9.49
C LEU A 239 20.94 13.93 -10.06
#